data_AF-A0A317SI02-F1
#
_entry.id   AF-A0A317SI02-F1
#
_cell.length_a   1.000
_cell.length_b   1.000
_cell.length_c   1.000
_cell.angle_alpha   90.00
_cell.angle_beta   90.00
_cell.angle_gamma   90.00
#
_symmetry.space_group_name_H-M   'P 1'
#
loop_
_entity.id
_entity.type
_entity.pdbx_description
1 polymer ?
#
loop_
_entity_poly.entity_id
_entity_poly.type
_entity_poly.pdbx_seq_one_letter_code
_entity_poly.pdbx_strand_id
1 'polypeptide(L)'
;MKIAFTLTLLISLLTSALTAPTADLQKRSTTLFPNYLIPINQSTPDTAYPTQYTTTIFYSGDESTGNEQRTIVGFDVPHSSEHNCAIEFVLPAPIPGGYPNTVNGSRRLDVYGFNGEVINGVTTWNNRPPRYPPFDPLWTIYQPTNFEPAVVTGGSLPCNHGQRMDFEVVATWGVGQTYFDWFVPQVIVGYG
;
A
#
# COMPACT_ATOMS: atom_id res chain seq x y z
N MET A 1 -5.81 91.81 0.87
CA MET A 1 -5.79 90.57 0.06
C MET A 1 -4.85 89.56 0.72
N LYS A 2 -5.39 88.49 1.28
CA LYS A 2 -4.62 87.33 1.78
C LYS A 2 -5.10 86.12 0.99
N ILE A 3 -4.21 85.51 0.21
CA ILE A 3 -4.49 84.32 -0.59
C ILE A 3 -4.00 83.12 0.24
N ALA A 4 -4.91 82.27 0.67
CA ALA A 4 -4.61 81.02 1.35
C ALA A 4 -4.54 79.91 0.30
N PHE A 5 -3.38 79.26 0.18
CA PHE A 5 -3.18 78.05 -0.61
C PHE A 5 -3.33 76.84 0.30
N THR A 6 -4.39 76.06 0.13
CA THR A 6 -4.60 74.76 0.77
C THR A 6 -3.95 73.68 -0.10
N LEU A 7 -2.88 73.06 0.41
CA LEU A 7 -2.16 71.97 -0.23
C LEU A 7 -2.74 70.63 0.25
N THR A 8 -3.49 69.96 -0.61
CA THR A 8 -4.06 68.63 -0.33
C THR A 8 -3.05 67.55 -0.71
N LEU A 9 -2.40 66.94 0.28
CA LEU A 9 -1.44 65.85 0.08
C LEU A 9 -2.16 64.50 0.10
N LEU A 10 -2.35 63.89 -1.07
CA LEU A 10 -2.97 62.57 -1.24
C LEU A 10 -1.89 61.48 -1.12
N ILE A 11 -1.73 60.89 0.07
CA ILE A 11 -0.80 59.79 0.31
C ILE A 11 -1.47 58.48 -0.11
N SER A 12 -1.10 57.97 -1.28
CA SER A 12 -1.48 56.64 -1.77
C SER A 12 -0.52 55.59 -1.21
N LEU A 13 -0.91 54.92 -0.14
CA LEU A 13 -0.23 53.74 0.39
C LEU A 13 -0.47 52.56 -0.56
N LEU A 14 0.46 52.31 -1.48
CA LEU A 14 0.54 51.02 -2.17
C LEU A 14 1.05 49.98 -1.18
N THR A 15 0.15 49.22 -0.58
CA THR A 15 0.48 47.96 0.08
C THR A 15 0.81 46.93 -1.00
N SER A 16 2.09 46.80 -1.32
CA SER A 16 2.60 45.64 -2.05
C SER A 16 2.43 44.41 -1.17
N ALA A 17 1.30 43.72 -1.31
CA ALA A 17 1.12 42.38 -0.77
C ALA A 17 2.07 41.46 -1.54
N LEU A 18 3.28 41.24 -1.02
CA LEU A 18 4.08 40.08 -1.36
C LEU A 18 3.33 38.86 -0.84
N THR A 19 2.46 38.29 -1.67
CA THR A 19 2.10 36.89 -1.52
C THR A 19 3.39 36.11 -1.72
N ALA A 20 4.03 35.73 -0.62
CA ALA A 20 5.08 34.72 -0.66
C ALA A 20 4.52 33.53 -1.46
N PRO A 21 5.27 32.95 -2.41
CA PRO A 21 4.85 31.71 -3.02
C PRO A 21 4.59 30.75 -1.86
N THR A 22 3.34 30.32 -1.71
CA THR A 22 3.02 29.14 -0.92
C THR A 22 3.82 28.06 -1.61
N ALA A 23 5.02 27.78 -1.08
CA ALA A 23 5.71 26.55 -1.36
C ALA A 23 4.71 25.50 -0.93
N ASP A 24 4.01 24.96 -1.93
CA ASP A 24 3.24 23.74 -1.77
C ASP A 24 4.24 22.78 -1.15
N LEU A 25 4.06 22.49 0.14
CA LEU A 25 4.91 21.57 0.88
C LEU A 25 4.71 20.24 0.18
N GLN A 26 5.53 20.01 -0.85
CA GLN A 26 5.49 18.82 -1.65
C GLN A 26 5.79 17.69 -0.67
N LYS A 27 4.71 17.05 -0.24
CA LYS A 27 4.71 16.01 0.77
C LYS A 27 5.72 14.98 0.33
N ARG A 28 6.86 14.94 1.02
CA ARG A 28 7.97 14.05 0.71
C ARG A 28 7.55 12.65 1.14
N SER A 29 6.74 12.00 0.33
CA SER A 29 6.41 10.59 0.50
C SER A 29 7.67 9.80 0.16
N THR A 30 8.21 9.09 1.15
CA THR A 30 9.21 8.06 0.87
C THR A 30 8.47 6.79 0.47
N THR A 31 8.75 6.25 -0.70
CA THR A 31 8.16 4.99 -1.16
C THR A 31 9.03 3.83 -0.72
N LEU A 32 8.46 2.89 0.02
CA LEU A 32 9.11 1.61 0.32
C LEU A 32 8.62 0.52 -0.61
N PHE A 33 9.53 -0.39 -0.97
CA PHE A 33 9.21 -1.60 -1.69
C PHE A 33 9.33 -2.81 -0.76
N PRO A 34 8.62 -3.93 -1.03
CA PRO A 34 8.71 -5.11 -0.18
C PRO A 34 10.12 -5.67 -0.23
N ASN A 35 10.67 -6.02 0.94
CA ASN A 35 11.96 -6.71 1.03
C ASN A 35 11.79 -8.22 0.76
N TYR A 36 10.59 -8.77 1.01
CA TYR A 36 10.27 -10.15 0.66
C TYR A 36 8.80 -10.36 0.34
N LEU A 37 8.55 -11.42 -0.43
CA LEU A 37 7.24 -12.03 -0.64
C LEU A 37 7.31 -13.51 -0.25
N ILE A 38 6.52 -13.93 0.72
CA ILE A 38 6.46 -15.34 1.16
C ILE A 38 5.09 -15.89 0.75
N PRO A 39 5.01 -16.80 -0.23
CA PRO A 39 3.76 -17.47 -0.52
C PRO A 39 3.42 -18.45 0.62
N ILE A 40 2.15 -18.55 0.95
CA ILE A 40 1.60 -19.60 1.82
C ILE A 40 0.40 -20.23 1.12
N ASN A 41 0.24 -21.55 1.25
CA ASN A 41 -0.74 -22.30 0.49
C ASN A 41 -1.48 -23.29 1.40
N GLN A 42 -2.80 -23.22 1.39
CA GLN A 42 -3.68 -24.07 2.18
C GLN A 42 -3.56 -25.55 1.82
N SER A 43 -3.28 -25.88 0.56
CA SER A 43 -3.13 -27.26 0.09
C SER A 43 -1.81 -27.91 0.51
N THR A 44 -0.81 -27.11 0.90
CA THR A 44 0.49 -27.57 1.43
C THR A 44 0.79 -26.83 2.74
N PRO A 45 -0.01 -27.03 3.79
CA PRO A 45 -0.13 -26.05 4.86
C PRO A 45 1.09 -25.99 5.81
N ASP A 46 1.93 -27.02 5.80
CA ASP A 46 3.17 -27.10 6.57
C ASP A 46 4.42 -26.81 5.73
N THR A 47 4.25 -26.45 4.45
CA THR A 47 5.38 -26.09 3.58
C THR A 47 5.76 -24.63 3.82
N ALA A 48 7.01 -24.41 4.20
CA ALA A 48 7.60 -23.08 4.27
C ALA A 48 8.27 -22.75 2.94
N TYR A 49 8.03 -21.54 2.44
CA TYR A 49 8.64 -21.06 1.21
C TYR A 49 9.62 -19.92 1.56
N PRO A 50 10.80 -19.87 0.92
CA PRO A 50 11.64 -18.70 1.00
C PRO A 50 11.00 -17.55 0.20
N THR A 51 11.55 -16.35 0.38
CA THR A 51 11.18 -15.19 -0.42
C THR A 51 11.18 -15.49 -1.92
N GLN A 52 10.17 -15.00 -2.61
CA GLN A 52 10.01 -15.10 -4.06
C GLN A 52 10.08 -13.71 -4.70
N TYR A 53 10.37 -13.69 -6.00
CA TYR A 53 10.32 -12.46 -6.81
C TYR A 53 8.96 -12.26 -7.48
N THR A 54 8.19 -13.33 -7.58
CA THR A 54 6.82 -13.34 -8.09
C THR A 54 5.92 -13.85 -7.00
N THR A 55 4.64 -13.50 -7.08
CA THR A 55 3.66 -14.08 -6.18
C THR A 55 2.34 -14.29 -6.86
N THR A 56 1.62 -15.29 -6.34
CA THR A 56 0.27 -15.62 -6.76
C THR A 56 -0.64 -15.54 -5.54
N ILE A 57 -1.75 -14.83 -5.70
CA ILE A 57 -2.90 -14.92 -4.79
C ILE A 57 -4.01 -15.62 -5.55
N PHE A 58 -4.54 -16.69 -4.96
CA PHE A 58 -5.61 -17.46 -5.57
C PHE A 58 -6.65 -17.84 -4.53
N TYR A 59 -7.91 -17.63 -4.89
CA TYR A 59 -9.07 -18.13 -4.16
C TYR A 59 -10.11 -18.59 -5.17
N SER A 60 -10.59 -19.82 -5.02
CA SER A 60 -11.56 -20.43 -5.94
C SER A 60 -12.96 -19.81 -5.84
N GLY A 61 -13.26 -19.09 -4.75
CA GLY A 61 -14.62 -18.67 -4.41
C GLY A 61 -15.34 -19.64 -3.49
N ASP A 62 -14.72 -20.79 -3.16
CA ASP A 62 -15.27 -21.84 -2.33
C ASP A 62 -14.24 -22.32 -1.29
N GLU A 63 -14.44 -21.97 -0.03
CA GLU A 63 -13.56 -22.33 1.09
C GLU A 63 -13.40 -23.86 1.26
N SER A 64 -14.39 -24.65 0.83
CA SER A 64 -14.34 -26.11 0.98
C SER A 64 -13.29 -26.77 0.10
N THR A 65 -12.81 -26.07 -0.93
CA THR A 65 -11.78 -26.57 -1.85
C THR A 65 -10.39 -26.65 -1.23
N GLY A 66 -10.15 -25.92 -0.13
CA GLY A 66 -8.89 -26.02 0.62
C GLY A 66 -7.64 -25.64 -0.16
N ASN A 67 -7.76 -24.82 -1.21
CA ASN A 67 -6.69 -24.53 -2.16
C ASN A 67 -6.32 -23.05 -2.24
N GLU A 68 -6.65 -22.27 -1.21
CA GLU A 68 -6.32 -20.85 -1.17
C GLU A 68 -4.79 -20.63 -1.12
N GLN A 69 -4.31 -19.71 -1.96
CA GLN A 69 -2.94 -19.24 -1.94
C GLN A 69 -2.92 -17.75 -1.57
N ARG A 70 -2.06 -17.41 -0.61
CA ARG A 70 -1.90 -16.06 -0.07
C ARG A 70 -0.44 -15.66 -0.12
N THR A 71 -0.19 -14.36 0.07
CA THR A 71 1.16 -13.82 0.12
C THR A 71 1.36 -13.05 1.41
N ILE A 72 2.48 -13.29 2.09
CA ILE A 72 2.97 -12.39 3.12
C ILE A 72 3.97 -11.43 2.50
N VAL A 73 3.79 -10.15 2.73
CA VAL A 73 4.67 -9.07 2.25
C VAL A 73 5.33 -8.40 3.45
N GLY A 74 6.65 -8.21 3.38
CA GLY A 74 7.42 -7.58 4.44
C GLY A 74 8.11 -6.30 3.97
N PHE A 75 8.04 -5.25 4.78
CA PHE A 75 8.67 -3.95 4.53
C PHE A 75 9.63 -3.60 5.65
N ASP A 76 10.86 -3.22 5.31
CA ASP A 76 11.79 -2.64 6.27
C ASP A 76 11.57 -1.13 6.31
N VAL A 77 11.00 -0.65 7.43
CA VAL A 77 10.67 0.77 7.61
C VAL A 77 11.91 1.48 8.16
N PRO A 78 12.57 2.38 7.40
CA PRO A 78 13.70 3.13 7.92
C PRO A 78 13.29 4.00 9.11
N HIS A 79 14.29 4.41 9.89
CA HIS A 79 14.07 5.44 10.89
C HIS A 79 13.75 6.76 10.19
N SER A 80 12.61 7.37 10.52
CA SER A 80 12.06 8.49 9.77
C SER A 80 11.19 9.36 10.69
N SER A 81 10.83 10.57 10.24
CA SER A 81 10.00 11.50 11.03
C SER A 81 8.49 11.32 10.81
N GLU A 82 8.10 10.46 9.87
CA GLU A 82 6.73 10.33 9.41
C GLU A 82 5.93 9.31 10.22
N HIS A 83 4.89 9.76 10.90
CA HIS A 83 4.16 8.92 11.86
C HIS A 83 3.26 7.87 11.22
N ASN A 84 2.81 8.10 9.99
CA ASN A 84 1.75 7.33 9.37
C ASN A 84 2.22 6.65 8.09
N CYS A 85 1.86 5.38 7.96
CA CYS A 85 2.13 4.50 6.84
C CYS A 85 0.79 4.15 6.18
N ALA A 86 0.74 4.23 4.85
CA ALA A 86 -0.38 3.79 4.05
C ALA A 86 0.11 2.85 2.96
N ILE A 87 -0.72 1.88 2.57
CA ILE A 87 -0.40 0.99 1.45
C ILE A 87 -0.91 1.58 0.14
N GLU A 88 -0.13 1.40 -0.91
CA GLU A 88 -0.47 1.64 -2.30
C GLU A 88 -0.17 0.36 -3.08
N PHE A 89 -1.03 0.02 -4.04
CA PHE A 89 -0.86 -1.17 -4.88
C PHE A 89 -0.76 -0.73 -6.34
N VAL A 90 0.36 -1.04 -6.98
CA VAL A 90 0.68 -0.60 -8.34
C VAL A 90 1.01 -1.82 -9.18
N LEU A 91 0.05 -2.24 -10.00
CA LEU A 91 0.24 -3.32 -10.97
C LEU A 91 0.41 -2.71 -12.38
N PRO A 92 1.64 -2.59 -12.91
CA PRO A 92 1.87 -2.03 -14.23
C PRO A 92 1.31 -2.96 -15.32
N ALA A 93 0.90 -2.34 -16.42
CA ALA A 93 0.48 -3.07 -17.62
C ALA A 93 1.61 -3.99 -18.12
N PRO A 94 1.28 -5.22 -18.59
CA PRO A 94 2.26 -6.11 -19.19
C PRO A 94 2.97 -5.44 -20.37
N ILE A 95 4.30 -5.53 -20.41
CA ILE A 95 5.13 -5.06 -21.52
C ILE A 95 5.73 -6.27 -22.27
N PRO A 96 5.97 -6.17 -23.60
CA PRO A 96 6.63 -7.23 -24.34
C PRO A 96 7.99 -7.60 -23.73
N GLY A 97 8.19 -8.88 -23.41
CA GLY A 97 9.41 -9.40 -22.76
C GLY A 97 9.48 -9.18 -21.24
N GLY A 98 8.47 -8.54 -20.64
CA GLY A 98 8.33 -8.44 -19.18
C GLY A 98 7.57 -9.62 -18.57
N TYR A 99 7.47 -9.64 -17.24
CA TYR A 99 6.64 -10.61 -16.53
C TYR A 99 5.15 -10.42 -16.89
N PRO A 100 4.41 -11.47 -17.25
CA PRO A 100 3.02 -11.35 -17.68
C PRO A 100 2.08 -11.23 -16.47
N ASN A 101 2.06 -10.05 -15.83
CA ASN A 101 1.13 -9.73 -14.76
C ASN A 101 -0.31 -10.12 -15.16
N THR A 102 -1.00 -10.85 -14.30
CA THR A 102 -2.35 -11.38 -14.57
C THR A 102 -3.29 -11.11 -13.41
N VAL A 103 -4.49 -10.62 -13.70
CA VAL A 103 -5.56 -10.44 -12.71
C VAL A 103 -6.88 -10.92 -13.29
N ASN A 104 -7.55 -11.82 -12.58
CA ASN A 104 -8.84 -12.38 -12.97
C ASN A 104 -9.81 -12.44 -11.78
N GLY A 105 -11.11 -12.56 -12.09
CA GLY A 105 -12.17 -12.77 -11.10
C GLY A 105 -12.62 -11.48 -10.39
N SER A 106 -12.78 -11.54 -9.07
CA SER A 106 -13.30 -10.43 -8.25
C SER A 106 -12.42 -9.19 -8.32
N ARG A 107 -11.10 -9.40 -8.47
CA ARG A 107 -10.05 -8.39 -8.47
C ARG A 107 -9.96 -7.61 -7.15
N ARG A 108 -10.41 -8.22 -6.06
CA ARG A 108 -10.36 -7.63 -4.72
C ARG A 108 -9.41 -8.40 -3.81
N LEU A 109 -8.55 -7.66 -3.13
CA LEU A 109 -7.63 -8.18 -2.14
C LEU A 109 -7.88 -7.50 -0.81
N ASP A 110 -7.70 -8.23 0.28
CA ASP A 110 -7.68 -7.70 1.63
C ASP A 110 -6.28 -7.83 2.22
N VAL A 111 -5.90 -6.83 3.01
CA VAL A 111 -4.58 -6.73 3.63
C VAL A 111 -4.74 -6.73 5.14
N TYR A 112 -4.11 -7.69 5.80
CA TYR A 112 -4.14 -7.85 7.25
C TYR A 112 -2.75 -7.65 7.84
N GLY A 113 -2.66 -7.05 9.03
CA GLY A 113 -1.44 -7.07 9.84
C GLY A 113 -1.32 -8.38 10.61
N PHE A 114 -0.15 -8.60 11.22
CA PHE A 114 0.11 -9.73 12.11
C PHE A 114 0.31 -9.29 13.56
N ASN A 115 -0.09 -10.14 14.51
CA ASN A 115 0.33 -10.07 15.90
C ASN A 115 1.36 -11.17 16.17
N GLY A 116 2.61 -10.90 15.79
CA GLY A 116 3.75 -11.81 15.92
C GLY A 116 4.74 -11.66 14.79
N GLU A 117 5.77 -12.50 14.80
CA GLU A 117 6.88 -12.42 13.85
C GLU A 117 6.67 -13.37 12.67
N VAL A 118 6.88 -12.85 11.45
CA VAL A 118 7.02 -13.66 10.24
C VAL A 118 8.49 -14.00 10.03
N ILE A 119 8.82 -15.26 9.79
CA ILE A 119 10.21 -15.70 9.58
C ILE A 119 10.33 -16.29 8.17
N ASN A 120 11.12 -15.63 7.32
CA ASN A 120 11.34 -16.05 5.94
C ASN A 120 11.91 -17.48 5.86
N GLY A 121 11.28 -18.33 5.05
CA GLY A 121 11.65 -19.75 4.93
C GLY A 121 11.22 -20.63 6.10
N VAL A 122 10.45 -20.11 7.06
CA VAL A 122 9.95 -20.85 8.23
C VAL A 122 8.45 -20.70 8.41
N THR A 123 7.89 -19.52 8.11
CA THR A 123 6.45 -19.29 8.16
C THR A 123 5.72 -20.09 7.07
N THR A 124 4.66 -20.78 7.49
CA THR A 124 3.79 -21.66 6.71
C THR A 124 2.34 -21.20 6.85
N TRP A 125 1.42 -21.88 6.18
CA TRP A 125 0.00 -21.66 6.44
C TRP A 125 -0.34 -21.95 7.91
N ASN A 126 0.05 -23.11 8.45
CA ASN A 126 -0.38 -23.54 9.78
C ASN A 126 0.30 -22.79 10.95
N ASN A 127 1.52 -22.29 10.77
CA ASN A 127 2.28 -21.65 11.86
C ASN A 127 2.36 -20.11 11.76
N ARG A 128 1.71 -19.50 10.76
CA ARG A 128 1.72 -18.03 10.62
C ARG A 128 1.14 -17.36 11.86
N PRO A 129 1.66 -16.17 12.26
CA PRO A 129 1.09 -15.42 13.36
C PRO A 129 -0.41 -15.13 13.14
N PRO A 130 -1.19 -14.98 14.22
CA PRO A 130 -2.58 -14.54 14.09
C PRO A 130 -2.66 -13.13 13.51
N ARG A 131 -3.73 -12.85 12.77
CA ARG A 131 -4.01 -11.51 12.20
C ARG A 131 -4.28 -10.48 13.29
N TYR A 132 -3.96 -9.23 13.01
CA TYR A 132 -4.35 -8.07 13.81
C TYR A 132 -4.72 -6.87 12.94
N PRO A 133 -5.96 -6.37 13.02
CA PRO A 133 -7.13 -6.98 13.68
C PRO A 133 -7.46 -8.39 13.13
N PRO A 134 -8.16 -9.25 13.91
CA PRO A 134 -8.38 -10.65 13.52
C PRO A 134 -9.33 -10.85 12.33
N PHE A 135 -10.34 -9.98 12.19
CA PHE A 135 -11.42 -10.12 11.20
C PHE A 135 -11.48 -8.97 10.20
N ASP A 136 -11.10 -7.77 10.63
CA ASP A 136 -11.17 -6.57 9.80
C ASP A 136 -9.85 -6.34 9.08
N PRO A 137 -9.85 -6.23 7.73
CA PRO A 137 -8.64 -5.87 7.00
C PRO A 137 -8.25 -4.42 7.30
N LEU A 138 -6.95 -4.17 7.31
CA LEU A 138 -6.40 -2.81 7.40
C LEU A 138 -6.68 -2.02 6.12
N TRP A 139 -6.57 -2.71 4.98
CA TRP A 139 -6.89 -2.16 3.67
C TRP A 139 -7.58 -3.18 2.78
N THR A 140 -8.44 -2.69 1.89
CA THR A 140 -9.00 -3.44 0.78
C THR A 140 -8.54 -2.80 -0.53
N ILE A 141 -8.04 -3.61 -1.45
CA ILE A 141 -7.52 -3.20 -2.75
C ILE A 141 -8.48 -3.71 -3.83
N TYR A 142 -8.80 -2.85 -4.79
CA TYR A 142 -9.49 -3.23 -6.02
C TYR A 142 -8.62 -2.87 -7.24
N GLN A 143 -8.27 -3.88 -8.04
CA GLN A 143 -7.43 -3.71 -9.23
C GLN A 143 -8.29 -3.72 -10.52
N PRO A 144 -8.35 -2.63 -11.29
CA PRO A 144 -8.97 -2.63 -12.61
C PRO A 144 -8.28 -3.59 -13.59
N THR A 145 -9.06 -4.15 -14.53
CA THR A 145 -8.57 -5.11 -15.56
C THR A 145 -7.71 -4.47 -16.64
N ASN A 146 -7.78 -3.15 -16.79
CA ASN A 146 -6.98 -2.39 -17.75
C ASN A 146 -5.67 -1.89 -17.13
N PHE A 147 -5.27 -2.41 -15.96
CA PHE A 147 -4.05 -2.00 -15.26
C PHE A 147 -4.01 -0.51 -14.92
N GLU A 148 -5.17 0.12 -14.77
CA GLU A 148 -5.28 1.43 -14.12
C GLU A 148 -4.84 1.35 -12.66
N PRO A 149 -4.51 2.51 -12.03
CA PRO A 149 -4.16 2.55 -10.61
C PRO A 149 -5.21 1.85 -9.75
N ALA A 150 -4.75 1.01 -8.82
CA ALA A 150 -5.64 0.31 -7.92
C ALA A 150 -6.34 1.29 -6.98
N VAL A 151 -7.59 0.98 -6.63
CA VAL A 151 -8.31 1.70 -5.59
C VAL A 151 -8.00 1.02 -4.26
N VAL A 152 -7.34 1.73 -3.35
CA VAL A 152 -7.04 1.25 -2.00
C VAL A 152 -7.96 1.96 -1.00
N THR A 153 -8.75 1.20 -0.26
CA THR A 153 -9.59 1.70 0.83
C THR A 153 -9.01 1.27 2.16
N GLY A 154 -8.82 2.21 3.08
CA GLY A 154 -8.37 1.94 4.44
C GLY A 154 -7.69 3.18 5.05
N GLY A 155 -7.50 3.16 6.36
CA GLY A 155 -6.84 4.26 7.07
C GLY A 155 -5.32 4.18 6.97
N SER A 156 -4.63 5.26 7.30
CA SER A 156 -3.21 5.16 7.62
C SER A 156 -3.03 4.49 8.98
N LEU A 157 -1.89 3.83 9.18
CA LEU A 157 -1.51 3.23 10.46
C LEU A 157 -0.16 3.74 10.95
N PRO A 158 0.14 3.64 12.26
CA PRO A 158 1.43 4.05 12.78
C PRO A 158 2.58 3.26 12.13
N CYS A 159 3.62 3.97 11.68
CA CYS A 159 4.82 3.33 11.15
C CYS A 159 5.68 2.75 12.28
N ASN A 160 6.16 1.52 12.10
CA ASN A 160 7.14 0.93 13.02
C ASN A 160 8.55 1.36 12.64
N HIS A 161 8.94 2.58 13.00
CA HIS A 161 10.22 3.17 12.60
C HIS A 161 11.44 2.34 12.99
N GLY A 162 12.31 2.04 12.02
CA GLY A 162 13.50 1.22 12.21
C GLY A 162 13.19 -0.26 12.43
N GLN A 163 11.95 -0.69 12.20
CA GLN A 163 11.50 -2.06 12.35
C GLN A 163 10.83 -2.55 11.07
N ARG A 164 10.60 -3.86 11.01
CA ARG A 164 9.87 -4.48 9.91
C ARG A 164 8.35 -4.40 10.15
N MET A 165 7.60 -4.26 9.06
CA MET A 165 6.15 -4.41 9.04
C MET A 165 5.76 -5.52 8.08
N ASP A 166 4.97 -6.47 8.56
CA ASP A 166 4.56 -7.66 7.83
C ASP A 166 3.05 -7.66 7.64
N PHE A 167 2.60 -7.95 6.41
CA PHE A 167 1.18 -7.99 6.06
C PHE A 167 0.83 -9.26 5.30
N GLU A 168 -0.33 -9.85 5.60
CA GLU A 168 -0.94 -10.91 4.79
C GLU A 168 -1.82 -10.25 3.72
N VAL A 169 -1.54 -10.52 2.46
CA VAL A 169 -2.37 -10.11 1.31
C VAL A 169 -3.12 -11.34 0.83
N VAL A 170 -4.45 -11.25 0.82
CA VAL A 170 -5.36 -12.36 0.53
C VAL A 170 -6.45 -11.92 -0.45
N ALA A 171 -7.10 -12.87 -1.12
CA ALA A 171 -8.31 -12.54 -1.87
C ALA A 171 -9.44 -12.16 -0.91
N THR A 172 -10.24 -11.15 -1.26
CA THR A 172 -11.44 -10.82 -0.48
C THR A 172 -12.42 -11.98 -0.52
N TRP A 173 -12.88 -12.42 0.65
CA TRP A 173 -13.85 -13.52 0.76
C TRP A 173 -15.27 -13.04 0.41
N GLY A 174 -16.10 -13.97 -0.07
CA GLY A 174 -17.51 -13.70 -0.39
C GLY A 174 -17.78 -12.88 -1.68
N VAL A 175 -16.74 -12.48 -2.41
CA VAL A 175 -16.87 -11.73 -3.68
C VAL A 175 -16.55 -12.56 -4.94
N GLY A 176 -16.46 -13.88 -4.79
CA GLY A 176 -16.21 -14.85 -5.86
C GLY A 176 -14.73 -15.22 -6.05
N GLN A 177 -14.47 -15.97 -7.12
CA GLN A 177 -13.12 -16.40 -7.48
C GLN A 177 -12.19 -15.20 -7.68
N THR A 178 -10.94 -15.33 -7.27
CA THR A 178 -9.91 -14.28 -7.40
C THR A 178 -8.58 -14.92 -7.78
N TYR A 179 -7.90 -14.32 -8.75
CA TYR A 179 -6.55 -14.70 -9.12
C TYR A 179 -5.72 -13.47 -9.44
N PHE A 180 -4.56 -13.35 -8.81
CA PHE A 180 -3.54 -12.37 -9.09
C PHE A 180 -2.21 -13.09 -9.23
N ASP A 181 -1.42 -12.74 -10.24
CA ASP A 181 -0.05 -13.20 -10.41
C ASP A 181 0.81 -12.05 -10.93
N TRP A 182 1.87 -11.69 -10.20
CA TRP A 182 2.69 -10.53 -10.52
C TRP A 182 4.13 -10.62 -10.01
N PHE A 183 4.99 -9.73 -10.52
CA PHE A 183 6.40 -9.56 -10.14
C PHE A 183 6.63 -8.31 -9.28
N VAL A 184 7.49 -8.40 -8.24
CA VAL A 184 7.90 -7.29 -7.35
C VAL A 184 8.56 -6.13 -8.13
N PRO A 185 8.36 -4.85 -7.78
CA PRO A 185 7.81 -4.34 -6.53
C PRO A 185 6.53 -3.53 -6.73
N GLN A 186 5.40 -4.12 -6.40
CA GLN A 186 4.08 -3.59 -6.76
C GLN A 186 3.22 -3.23 -5.55
N VAL A 187 3.80 -3.31 -4.35
CA VAL A 187 3.15 -2.87 -3.10
C VAL A 187 4.05 -1.82 -2.50
N ILE A 188 3.50 -0.62 -2.29
CA ILE A 188 4.22 0.55 -1.82
C ILE A 188 3.69 0.90 -0.44
N VAL A 189 4.57 1.18 0.51
CA VAL A 189 4.17 1.91 1.72
C VAL A 189 4.61 3.36 1.56
N GLY A 190 3.64 4.27 1.57
CA GLY A 190 3.84 5.71 1.52
C GLY A 190 3.72 6.34 2.90
N TYR A 191 4.54 7.36 3.15
CA TYR A 191 4.50 8.12 4.39
C TYR A 191 3.79 9.45 4.23
N GLY A 192 3.13 9.90 5.29
CA GLY A 192 2.44 11.17 5.21
C GLY A 192 1.93 11.81 6.47
#